data_AF-A0AAD3RT55-F1
#
_entry.id   AF-A0AAD3RT55-F1
#
_cell.length_a   1.000
_cell.length_b   1.000
_cell.length_c   1.000
_cell.angle_alpha   90.00
_cell.angle_beta   90.00
_cell.angle_gamma   90.00
#
_symmetry.space_group_name_H-M   'P 1'
#
loop_
_entity.id
_entity.type
_entity.pdbx_description
1 polymer ?
#
loop_
_entity_poly.entity_id
_entity_poly.type
_entity_poly.pdbx_seq_one_letter_code
_entity_poly.pdbx_strand_id
1 'polypeptide(L)'
;MTYGLKEFSELHKLLKEKLTDERGDPLSCRLYECAGARGSIDLVDENGCKIDHHIAEACNIAGQIKSLSRLLSLPRSHVACADLSEVFLIYLDVLRTHIRAASASDRYQESEADAVIRRWAGFLKHPCDYVFAHKCLFRDYPDTDPPTITITSSFLKEWDGLNGTQKDKKKAELANRIVAVQLPTIDELSSFFDACASHLTALVDAARRAT
;
A
#
# COMPACT_ATOMS: atom_id res chain seq x y z
N MET A 1 -7.33 1.97 16.52
CA MET A 1 -8.36 1.11 15.95
C MET A 1 -7.78 0.40 14.73
N THR A 2 -7.84 -0.93 14.72
CA THR A 2 -7.48 -1.79 13.57
C THR A 2 -8.73 -2.10 12.75
N TYR A 3 -8.57 -2.64 11.55
CA TYR A 3 -9.72 -3.09 10.76
C TYR A 3 -10.41 -4.27 11.44
N GLY A 4 -11.72 -4.37 11.32
CA GLY A 4 -12.51 -5.54 11.73
C GLY A 4 -12.97 -6.34 10.52
N LEU A 5 -13.73 -7.41 10.76
CA LEU A 5 -14.19 -8.32 9.69
C LEU A 5 -14.98 -7.60 8.59
N LYS A 6 -15.79 -6.61 8.97
CA LYS A 6 -16.58 -5.82 8.01
C LYS A 6 -15.66 -5.00 7.10
N GLU A 7 -14.71 -4.29 7.70
CA GLU A 7 -13.73 -3.47 6.99
C GLU A 7 -12.89 -4.32 6.02
N PHE A 8 -12.44 -5.50 6.46
CA PHE A 8 -11.72 -6.44 5.59
C PHE A 8 -12.56 -6.88 4.38
N SER A 9 -13.84 -7.22 4.59
CA SER A 9 -14.74 -7.59 3.49
C SER A 9 -15.00 -6.42 2.53
N GLU A 10 -15.12 -5.21 3.06
CA GLU A 10 -15.33 -4.00 2.27
C GLU A 10 -14.09 -3.66 1.43
N LEU A 11 -12.90 -3.69 2.03
CA LEU A 11 -11.63 -3.51 1.34
C LEU A 11 -11.40 -4.58 0.26
N HIS A 12 -11.81 -5.82 0.51
CA HIS A 12 -11.70 -6.88 -0.48
C HIS A 12 -12.55 -6.58 -1.72
N LYS A 13 -13.79 -6.10 -1.50
CA LYS A 13 -14.68 -5.70 -2.59
C LYS A 13 -14.07 -4.53 -3.36
N LEU A 14 -13.63 -3.48 -2.66
CA LEU A 14 -13.03 -2.28 -3.27
C LEU A 14 -11.77 -2.61 -4.08
N LEU A 15 -10.90 -3.48 -3.56
CA LEU A 15 -9.70 -3.92 -4.26
C LEU A 15 -10.04 -4.62 -5.58
N LYS A 16 -11.02 -5.53 -5.57
CA LYS A 16 -11.47 -6.21 -6.79
C LYS A 16 -12.09 -5.23 -7.79
N GLU A 17 -12.99 -4.38 -7.30
CA GLU A 17 -13.67 -3.39 -8.13
C GLU A 17 -12.69 -2.43 -8.84
N LYS A 18 -11.60 -2.04 -8.16
CA LYS A 18 -10.70 -1.00 -8.66
C LYS A 18 -9.44 -1.52 -9.35
N LEU A 19 -8.94 -2.69 -8.96
CA LEU A 19 -7.64 -3.21 -9.42
C LEU A 19 -7.73 -4.50 -10.23
N THR A 20 -8.94 -4.99 -10.52
CA THR A 20 -9.16 -6.11 -11.44
C THR A 20 -10.14 -5.73 -12.55
N ASP A 21 -10.05 -6.40 -13.70
CA ASP A 21 -10.96 -6.23 -14.83
C ASP A 21 -12.26 -7.05 -14.67
N GLU A 22 -13.13 -7.01 -15.68
CA GLU A 22 -14.39 -7.76 -15.69
C GLU A 22 -14.23 -9.29 -15.63
N ARG A 23 -13.04 -9.82 -15.93
CA ARG A 23 -12.69 -11.25 -15.85
C ARG A 23 -12.11 -11.61 -14.48
N GLY A 24 -11.83 -10.62 -13.64
CA GLY A 24 -11.16 -10.77 -12.36
C GLY A 24 -9.65 -10.82 -12.46
N ASP A 25 -9.08 -10.50 -13.62
CA ASP A 25 -7.63 -10.41 -13.80
C ASP A 25 -7.11 -9.06 -13.32
N PRO A 26 -5.93 -8.99 -12.67
CA PRO A 26 -5.34 -7.71 -12.28
C PRO A 26 -5.15 -6.78 -13.47
N LEU A 27 -5.45 -5.48 -13.31
CA LEU A 27 -5.34 -4.49 -14.38
C LEU A 27 -3.94 -4.44 -15.02
N SER A 28 -2.89 -4.76 -14.25
CA SER A 28 -1.51 -4.82 -14.77
C SER A 28 -1.31 -5.85 -15.87
N CYS A 29 -2.13 -6.91 -15.95
CA CYS A 29 -2.05 -7.92 -17.00
C CYS A 29 -2.30 -7.34 -18.40
N ARG A 30 -3.01 -6.20 -18.52
CA ARG A 30 -3.20 -5.52 -19.81
C ARG A 30 -1.91 -5.01 -20.44
N LEU A 31 -0.82 -4.92 -19.67
CA LEU A 31 0.48 -4.57 -20.22
C LEU A 31 0.99 -5.62 -21.23
N TYR A 32 0.60 -6.89 -21.11
CA TYR A 32 1.00 -7.95 -22.06
C TYR A 32 0.46 -7.70 -23.49
N GLU A 33 -0.60 -6.92 -23.63
CA GLU A 33 -1.15 -6.51 -24.93
C GLU A 33 -0.27 -5.44 -25.64
N CYS A 34 0.76 -4.92 -24.96
CA CYS A 34 1.54 -3.78 -25.42
C CYS A 34 2.97 -4.20 -25.79
N ALA A 35 3.17 -4.61 -27.05
CA ALA A 35 4.47 -5.11 -27.57
C ALA A 35 5.68 -4.18 -27.34
N GLY A 36 5.46 -2.87 -27.17
CA GLY A 36 6.49 -1.83 -26.96
C GLY A 36 6.74 -1.48 -25.49
N ALA A 37 6.18 -2.24 -24.55
CA ALA A 37 6.41 -2.01 -23.13
C ALA A 37 7.88 -2.28 -22.75
N ARG A 38 8.43 -1.41 -21.90
CA ARG A 38 9.78 -1.58 -21.35
C ARG A 38 9.85 -2.92 -20.60
N GLY A 39 10.88 -3.72 -20.90
CA GLY A 39 11.08 -5.02 -20.25
C GLY A 39 10.25 -6.16 -20.85
N SER A 40 9.57 -5.94 -21.98
CA SER A 40 8.90 -7.00 -22.73
C SER A 40 9.89 -8.05 -23.23
N ILE A 41 9.57 -9.32 -22.97
CA ILE A 41 10.26 -10.50 -23.45
C ILE A 41 9.32 -11.24 -24.40
N ASP A 42 9.81 -11.62 -25.56
CA ASP A 42 9.04 -12.44 -26.50
C ASP A 42 9.09 -13.90 -26.06
N LEU A 43 7.91 -14.50 -25.84
CA LEU A 43 7.78 -15.93 -25.62
C LEU A 43 7.68 -16.61 -26.99
N VAL A 44 8.59 -17.54 -27.25
CA VAL A 44 8.64 -18.32 -28.49
C VAL A 44 8.33 -19.79 -28.21
N ASP A 45 7.64 -20.44 -29.13
CA ASP A 45 7.38 -21.88 -29.05
C ASP A 45 8.62 -22.69 -29.49
N GLU A 46 8.49 -24.01 -29.44
CA GLU A 46 9.51 -24.96 -29.89
C GLU A 46 9.89 -24.83 -31.37
N ASN A 47 9.08 -24.13 -32.17
CA ASN A 47 9.32 -23.84 -33.58
C ASN A 47 9.92 -22.44 -33.81
N GLY A 48 10.18 -21.68 -32.74
CA GLY A 48 10.66 -20.30 -32.81
C GLY A 48 9.58 -19.30 -33.22
N CYS A 49 8.30 -19.70 -33.24
CA CYS A 49 7.19 -18.80 -33.48
C CYS A 49 6.86 -18.02 -32.21
N LYS A 50 6.74 -16.69 -32.34
CA LYS A 50 6.35 -15.81 -31.25
C LYS A 50 4.89 -16.06 -30.86
N ILE A 51 4.68 -16.44 -29.60
CA ILE A 51 3.37 -16.80 -29.05
C ILE A 51 2.77 -15.64 -28.25
N ASP A 52 3.60 -14.93 -27.48
CA ASP A 52 3.13 -13.90 -26.55
C ASP A 52 4.24 -12.94 -26.12
N HIS A 53 3.87 -11.88 -25.41
CA HIS A 53 4.78 -10.95 -24.75
C HIS A 53 4.69 -11.09 -23.24
N HIS A 54 5.83 -11.08 -22.55
CA HIS A 54 5.89 -11.12 -21.11
C HIS A 54 6.64 -9.92 -20.52
N ILE A 55 6.02 -9.22 -19.58
CA ILE A 55 6.60 -8.10 -18.82
C ILE A 55 6.66 -8.50 -17.34
N ALA A 56 7.87 -8.61 -16.79
CA ALA A 56 8.08 -9.08 -15.42
C ALA A 56 7.45 -8.14 -14.38
N GLU A 57 7.49 -6.83 -14.62
CA GLU A 57 6.89 -5.82 -13.77
C GLU A 57 5.37 -5.98 -13.68
N ALA A 58 4.71 -6.25 -14.80
CA ALA A 58 3.27 -6.53 -14.85
C ALA A 58 2.90 -7.76 -14.00
N CYS A 59 3.74 -8.79 -14.07
CA CYS A 59 3.61 -10.04 -13.32
C CYS A 59 3.79 -9.82 -11.81
N ASN A 60 4.79 -9.04 -11.40
CA ASN A 60 5.04 -8.68 -10.00
C ASN A 60 3.86 -7.90 -9.40
N ILE A 61 3.34 -6.92 -10.13
CA ILE A 61 2.16 -6.15 -9.70
C ILE A 61 0.94 -7.07 -9.58
N ALA A 62 0.69 -7.93 -10.58
CA ALA A 62 -0.41 -8.88 -10.56
C ALA A 62 -0.31 -9.85 -9.37
N GLY A 63 0.88 -10.37 -9.09
CA GLY A 63 1.17 -11.21 -7.94
C GLY A 63 0.87 -10.51 -6.62
N GLN A 64 1.20 -9.21 -6.52
CA GLN A 64 0.94 -8.43 -5.33
C GLN A 64 -0.56 -8.13 -5.13
N ILE A 65 -1.30 -7.78 -6.20
CA ILE A 65 -2.77 -7.60 -6.15
C ILE A 65 -3.47 -8.89 -5.71
N LYS A 66 -3.07 -10.04 -6.27
CA LYS A 66 -3.61 -11.36 -5.87
C LYS A 66 -3.28 -11.68 -4.41
N SER A 67 -2.08 -11.35 -3.95
CA SER A 67 -1.66 -11.56 -2.56
C SER A 67 -2.46 -10.71 -1.57
N LEU A 68 -2.70 -9.43 -1.91
CA LEU A 68 -3.56 -8.53 -1.14
C LEU A 68 -5.01 -9.05 -1.08
N SER A 69 -5.58 -9.49 -2.21
CA SER A 69 -6.93 -10.10 -2.24
C SER A 69 -7.01 -11.34 -1.33
N ARG A 70 -6.00 -12.21 -1.36
CA ARG A 70 -5.93 -13.37 -0.46
C ARG A 70 -5.88 -12.93 0.98
N LEU A 71 -4.98 -12.01 1.33
CA LEU A 71 -4.83 -11.50 2.70
C LEU A 71 -6.16 -10.94 3.23
N LEU A 72 -6.88 -10.17 2.41
CA LEU A 72 -8.17 -9.60 2.79
C LEU A 72 -9.27 -10.66 3.00
N SER A 73 -9.11 -11.87 2.46
CA SER A 73 -10.03 -12.99 2.66
C SER A 73 -9.69 -13.89 3.86
N LEU A 74 -8.51 -13.72 4.47
CA LEU A 74 -8.04 -14.58 5.57
C LEU A 74 -8.70 -14.37 6.94
N PRO A 75 -9.12 -13.16 7.36
CA PRO A 75 -9.55 -12.96 8.73
C PRO A 75 -10.75 -13.84 9.12
N ARG A 76 -10.59 -14.63 10.20
CA ARG A 76 -11.64 -15.47 10.79
C ARG A 76 -12.04 -15.04 12.21
N SER A 77 -11.33 -14.07 12.77
CA SER A 77 -11.55 -13.54 14.13
C SER A 77 -10.98 -12.13 14.25
N HIS A 78 -11.45 -11.37 15.25
CA HIS A 78 -11.00 -9.98 15.49
C HIS A 78 -9.53 -9.86 15.91
N VAL A 79 -8.97 -10.88 16.60
CA VAL A 79 -7.55 -10.87 16.99
C VAL A 79 -6.67 -10.96 15.75
N ALA A 80 -6.99 -11.87 14.82
CA ALA A 80 -6.28 -11.99 13.56
C ALA A 80 -6.40 -10.71 12.71
N CYS A 81 -7.51 -9.97 12.80
CA CYS A 81 -7.68 -8.71 12.08
C CYS A 81 -6.63 -7.65 12.46
N ALA A 82 -6.18 -7.61 13.72
CA ALA A 82 -5.20 -6.60 14.15
C ALA A 82 -3.85 -6.79 13.46
N ASP A 83 -3.27 -7.98 13.57
CA ASP A 83 -1.97 -8.31 12.94
C ASP A 83 -2.06 -8.23 11.41
N LEU A 84 -3.16 -8.74 10.84
CA LEU A 84 -3.38 -8.69 9.40
C LEU A 84 -3.55 -7.26 8.89
N SER A 85 -4.04 -6.32 9.70
CA SER A 85 -4.19 -4.92 9.30
C SER A 85 -2.82 -4.25 9.08
N GLU A 86 -1.86 -4.54 9.96
CA GLU A 86 -0.49 -4.01 9.84
C GLU A 86 0.22 -4.61 8.61
N VAL A 87 0.12 -5.94 8.46
CA VAL A 87 0.68 -6.65 7.28
C VAL A 87 0.06 -6.14 5.98
N PHE A 88 -1.24 -5.90 5.98
CA PHE A 88 -1.96 -5.36 4.82
C PHE A 88 -1.38 -4.03 4.36
N LEU A 89 -1.21 -3.07 5.26
CA LEU A 89 -0.67 -1.75 4.93
C LEU A 89 0.78 -1.82 4.39
N ILE A 90 1.60 -2.72 4.93
CA ILE A 90 2.95 -2.96 4.41
C ILE A 90 2.88 -3.51 2.97
N TYR A 91 1.96 -4.43 2.70
CA TYR A 91 1.79 -5.00 1.36
C TYR A 91 1.23 -3.99 0.36
N LEU A 92 0.46 -2.98 0.81
CA LEU A 92 0.06 -1.86 -0.05
C LEU A 92 1.25 -1.00 -0.46
N ASP A 93 2.23 -0.76 0.43
CA ASP A 93 3.46 -0.04 0.07
C ASP A 93 4.35 -0.84 -0.88
N VAL A 94 4.37 -2.18 -0.77
CA VAL A 94 5.03 -3.05 -1.76
C VAL A 94 4.36 -2.92 -3.13
N LEU A 95 3.03 -2.92 -3.20
CA LEU A 95 2.29 -2.69 -4.45
C LEU A 95 2.65 -1.33 -5.06
N ARG A 96 2.61 -0.27 -4.26
CA ARG A 96 3.02 1.09 -4.65
C ARG A 96 4.44 1.11 -5.22
N THR A 97 5.37 0.41 -4.57
CA THR A 97 6.77 0.33 -5.00
C THR A 97 6.92 -0.39 -6.34
N HIS A 98 6.19 -1.49 -6.56
CA HIS A 98 6.18 -2.18 -7.84
C HIS A 98 5.59 -1.31 -8.97
N ILE A 99 4.49 -0.60 -8.73
CA ILE A 99 3.89 0.33 -9.71
C ILE A 99 4.85 1.47 -10.04
N ARG A 100 5.49 2.05 -9.03
CA ARG A 100 6.51 3.10 -9.22
C ARG A 100 7.71 2.59 -10.02
N ALA A 101 8.19 1.37 -9.75
CA ALA A 101 9.32 0.78 -10.46
C ALA A 101 9.00 0.44 -11.92
N ALA A 102 7.75 0.05 -12.20
CA ALA A 102 7.27 -0.18 -13.57
C ALA A 102 7.14 1.12 -14.39
N SER A 103 7.05 2.26 -13.70
CA SER A 103 6.94 3.59 -14.31
C SER A 103 8.30 4.17 -14.65
N ALA A 104 8.38 4.91 -15.75
CA ALA A 104 9.54 5.76 -16.01
C ALA A 104 9.66 6.81 -14.89
N SER A 105 10.90 7.18 -14.53
CA SER A 105 11.20 8.04 -13.37
C SER A 105 10.57 9.43 -13.43
N ASP A 106 10.21 9.90 -14.62
CA ASP A 106 9.55 11.17 -14.92
C ASP A 106 8.02 11.07 -14.96
N ARG A 107 7.45 9.86 -15.00
CA ARG A 107 6.00 9.64 -15.19
C ARG A 107 5.25 9.31 -13.91
N TYR A 108 5.90 8.67 -12.94
CA TYR A 108 5.26 8.41 -11.65
C TYR A 108 5.29 9.67 -10.78
N GLN A 109 4.12 10.28 -10.60
CA GLN A 109 3.93 11.36 -9.64
C GLN A 109 3.23 10.80 -8.40
N GLU A 110 3.91 10.82 -7.25
CA GLU A 110 3.33 10.35 -5.99
C GLU A 110 2.12 11.21 -5.63
N SER A 111 0.93 10.60 -5.56
CA SER A 111 -0.28 11.27 -5.08
C SER A 111 -0.31 11.34 -3.55
N GLU A 112 -1.20 12.14 -2.98
CA GLU A 112 -1.36 12.14 -1.52
C GLU A 112 -1.83 10.78 -0.99
N ALA A 113 -2.62 10.02 -1.76
CA ALA A 113 -3.04 8.67 -1.37
C ALA A 113 -1.86 7.69 -1.33
N ASP A 114 -0.91 7.80 -2.29
CA ASP A 114 0.35 7.06 -2.26
C ASP A 114 1.18 7.44 -1.02
N ALA A 115 1.25 8.73 -0.72
CA ALA A 115 2.01 9.26 0.41
C ALA A 115 1.44 8.78 1.76
N VAL A 116 0.11 8.68 1.91
CA VAL A 116 -0.53 8.10 3.11
C VAL A 116 -0.04 6.67 3.34
N ILE A 117 -0.08 5.81 2.32
CA ILE A 117 0.40 4.42 2.43
C ILE A 117 1.90 4.36 2.73
N ARG A 118 2.71 5.18 2.05
CA ARG A 118 4.16 5.27 2.30
C ARG A 118 4.45 5.63 3.75
N ARG A 119 3.79 6.65 4.30
CA ARG A 119 3.98 7.10 5.69
C ARG A 119 3.57 6.02 6.68
N TRP A 120 2.43 5.37 6.46
CA TRP A 120 1.97 4.28 7.33
C TRP A 120 2.89 3.07 7.31
N ALA A 121 3.32 2.61 6.13
CA ALA A 121 4.27 1.51 6.03
C ALA A 121 5.62 1.86 6.68
N GLY A 122 6.09 3.11 6.53
CA GLY A 122 7.29 3.61 7.22
C GLY A 122 7.16 3.54 8.74
N PHE A 123 6.05 4.02 9.29
CA PHE A 123 5.75 3.94 10.72
C PHE A 123 5.69 2.49 11.22
N LEU A 124 5.01 1.60 10.50
CA LEU A 124 4.86 0.20 10.91
C LEU A 124 6.17 -0.59 10.84
N LYS A 125 7.04 -0.29 9.87
CA LYS A 125 8.36 -0.94 9.74
C LYS A 125 9.35 -0.45 10.80
N HIS A 126 9.29 0.85 11.14
CA HIS A 126 10.27 1.50 12.01
C HIS A 126 9.59 2.41 13.05
N PRO A 127 8.78 1.89 13.97
CA PRO A 127 8.02 2.73 14.91
C PRO A 127 8.91 3.59 15.81
N CYS A 128 10.12 3.11 16.15
CA CYS A 128 11.13 3.85 16.92
C CYS A 128 11.66 5.09 16.19
N ASP A 129 11.52 5.16 14.86
CA ASP A 129 11.88 6.34 14.08
C ASP A 129 10.85 7.47 14.18
N TYR A 130 9.73 7.23 14.86
CA TYR A 130 8.64 8.19 15.05
C TYR A 130 8.43 8.50 16.52
N VAL A 131 8.20 7.46 17.34
CA VAL A 131 7.89 7.62 18.76
C VAL A 131 8.56 6.50 19.55
N PHE A 132 9.29 6.87 20.60
CA PHE A 132 9.78 5.92 21.59
C PHE A 132 8.66 5.59 22.56
N ALA A 133 7.82 4.62 22.18
CA ALA A 133 6.63 4.28 22.94
C ALA A 133 6.55 2.78 23.25
N HIS A 134 6.07 2.47 24.44
CA HIS A 134 5.64 1.13 24.80
C HIS A 134 4.27 0.85 24.16
N LYS A 135 4.17 -0.18 23.30
CA LYS A 135 2.89 -0.74 22.83
C LYS A 135 2.30 -1.61 23.96
N CYS A 136 2.02 -1.01 25.11
CA CYS A 136 1.40 -1.75 26.23
C CYS A 136 -0.07 -2.06 25.90
N LEU A 137 -0.55 -3.23 26.33
CA LEU A 137 -1.95 -3.67 26.27
C LEU A 137 -2.79 -2.79 27.22
N PHE A 138 -3.06 -1.56 26.81
CA PHE A 138 -3.57 -0.48 27.64
C PHE A 138 -5.11 -0.39 27.58
N ARG A 139 -5.80 -1.51 27.80
CA ARG A 139 -7.26 -1.54 27.69
C ARG A 139 -7.98 -0.92 28.91
N ASP A 140 -7.28 -0.68 30.02
CA ASP A 140 -7.91 -0.50 31.33
C ASP A 140 -7.57 0.82 32.09
N TYR A 141 -6.82 1.76 31.52
CA TYR A 141 -6.55 3.05 32.20
C TYR A 141 -6.83 4.23 31.26
N PRO A 142 -8.00 4.89 31.36
CA PRO A 142 -8.35 6.03 30.50
C PRO A 142 -7.54 7.30 30.80
N ASP A 143 -6.92 7.39 31.98
CA ASP A 143 -6.16 8.55 32.42
C ASP A 143 -4.67 8.20 32.58
N THR A 144 -3.87 8.58 31.58
CA THR A 144 -2.41 8.45 31.64
C THR A 144 -1.79 9.82 31.78
N ASP A 145 -0.82 9.94 32.69
CA ASP A 145 0.05 11.13 32.77
C ASP A 145 1.49 10.68 32.45
N PRO A 146 2.09 11.13 31.32
CA PRO A 146 1.55 12.07 30.33
C PRO A 146 0.42 11.48 29.46
N PRO A 147 -0.42 12.34 28.84
CA PRO A 147 -1.56 11.92 28.03
C PRO A 147 -1.14 11.05 26.84
N THR A 148 -1.97 10.07 26.54
CA THR A 148 -1.82 9.16 25.40
C THR A 148 -1.81 9.97 24.09
N ILE A 149 -0.89 9.63 23.20
CA ILE A 149 -0.82 10.19 21.86
C ILE A 149 -1.47 9.24 20.85
N THR A 150 -2.20 9.80 19.89
CA THR A 150 -2.83 9.01 18.83
C THR A 150 -2.08 9.22 17.52
N ILE A 151 -1.56 8.13 16.95
CA ILE A 151 -0.94 8.11 15.63
C ILE A 151 -2.05 7.95 14.59
N THR A 152 -2.24 8.99 13.78
CA THR A 152 -3.22 9.09 12.70
C THR A 152 -2.51 9.40 11.37
N SER A 153 -3.23 9.33 10.25
CA SER A 153 -2.73 9.81 8.96
C SER A 153 -2.30 11.29 9.01
N SER A 154 -3.01 12.14 9.76
CA SER A 154 -2.63 13.54 9.95
C SER A 154 -1.34 13.70 10.76
N PHE A 155 -1.16 12.95 11.85
CA PHE A 155 0.09 12.94 12.62
C PHE A 155 1.28 12.57 11.73
N LEU A 156 1.13 11.50 10.94
CA LEU A 156 2.19 11.03 10.07
C LEU A 156 2.49 12.01 8.92
N LYS A 157 1.47 12.71 8.41
CA LYS A 157 1.65 13.78 7.43
C LYS A 157 2.44 14.95 8.01
N GLU A 158 2.11 15.40 9.22
CA GLU A 158 2.91 16.42 9.91
C GLU A 158 4.35 15.93 10.11
N TRP A 159 4.53 14.68 10.53
CA TRP A 159 5.84 14.07 10.76
C TRP A 159 6.72 14.08 9.50
N ASP A 160 6.15 13.71 8.35
CA ASP A 160 6.82 13.69 7.05
C ASP A 160 7.36 15.10 6.67
N GLY A 161 6.65 16.15 7.07
CA GLY A 161 7.03 17.55 6.83
C GLY A 161 8.12 18.11 7.76
N LEU A 162 8.51 17.39 8.81
CA LEU A 162 9.56 17.83 9.74
C LEU A 162 10.96 17.50 9.20
N ASN A 163 11.91 18.42 9.39
CA ASN A 163 13.33 18.17 9.19
C ASN A 163 13.92 17.32 10.35
N GLY A 164 15.18 16.88 10.21
CA GLY A 164 15.83 16.01 11.20
C GLY A 164 15.81 16.57 12.62
N THR A 165 16.22 17.83 12.81
CA THR A 165 16.23 18.48 14.12
C THR A 165 14.83 18.61 14.74
N GLN A 166 13.82 18.91 13.92
CA GLN A 166 12.43 18.96 14.36
C GLN A 166 11.90 17.58 14.76
N LYS A 167 12.27 16.53 14.02
CA LYS A 167 11.92 15.14 14.35
C LYS A 167 12.55 14.74 15.69
N ASP A 168 13.83 15.02 15.89
CA ASP A 168 14.52 14.68 17.14
C ASP A 168 13.91 15.41 18.35
N LYS A 169 13.58 16.70 18.18
CA LYS A 169 12.86 17.47 19.20
C LYS A 169 11.49 16.85 19.49
N LYS A 170 10.69 16.56 18.46
CA LYS A 170 9.35 15.96 18.63
C LYS A 170 9.44 14.57 19.25
N LYS A 171 10.44 13.74 18.90
CA LYS A 171 10.71 12.45 19.56
C LYS A 171 10.95 12.61 21.06
N ALA A 172 11.79 13.57 21.45
CA ALA A 172 12.10 13.84 22.85
C ALA A 172 10.86 14.33 23.62
N GLU A 173 10.03 15.19 23.02
CA GLU A 173 8.77 15.69 23.62
C GLU A 173 7.71 14.59 23.81
N LEU A 174 7.74 13.57 22.95
CA LEU A 174 6.84 12.42 22.95
C LEU A 174 7.42 11.22 23.70
N ALA A 175 8.63 11.32 24.25
CA ALA A 175 9.27 10.24 24.97
C ALA A 175 8.43 9.79 26.16
N ASN A 176 8.38 8.47 26.40
CA ASN A 176 7.66 7.83 27.50
C ASN A 176 6.13 8.03 27.48
N ARG A 177 5.56 8.54 26.38
CA ARG A 177 4.10 8.60 26.21
C ARG A 177 3.55 7.29 25.69
N ILE A 178 2.33 6.95 26.11
CA ILE A 178 1.59 5.82 25.56
C ILE A 178 1.08 6.18 24.18
N VAL A 179 1.15 5.22 23.25
CA VAL A 179 0.72 5.38 21.87
C VAL A 179 -0.52 4.56 21.59
N ALA A 180 -1.58 5.23 21.16
CA ALA A 180 -2.69 4.63 20.45
C ALA A 180 -2.47 4.77 18.94
N VAL A 181 -2.78 3.73 18.17
CA VAL A 181 -2.68 3.77 16.71
C VAL A 181 -4.08 3.75 16.11
N GLN A 182 -4.39 4.69 15.24
CA GLN A 182 -5.61 4.71 14.44
C GLN A 182 -5.22 4.61 12.97
N LEU A 183 -5.36 3.40 12.42
CA LEU A 183 -5.02 3.10 11.03
C LEU A 183 -5.81 3.97 10.03
N PRO A 184 -5.37 4.04 8.75
CA PRO A 184 -6.09 4.76 7.71
C PRO A 184 -7.58 4.43 7.68
N THR A 185 -8.40 5.39 7.25
CA THR A 185 -9.81 5.12 7.00
C THR A 185 -9.99 4.27 5.73
N ILE A 186 -11.16 3.64 5.60
CA ILE A 186 -11.53 2.92 4.37
C ILE A 186 -11.49 3.86 3.16
N ASP A 187 -11.90 5.12 3.33
CA ASP A 187 -11.86 6.12 2.27
C ASP A 187 -10.43 6.45 1.83
N GLU A 188 -9.48 6.54 2.77
CA GLU A 188 -8.05 6.73 2.46
C GLU A 188 -7.50 5.52 1.67
N LEU A 189 -7.85 4.29 2.07
CA LEU A 189 -7.44 3.08 1.35
C LEU A 189 -8.11 2.95 -0.02
N SER A 190 -9.39 3.32 -0.11
CA SER A 190 -10.16 3.35 -1.34
C SER A 190 -9.56 4.35 -2.34
N SER A 191 -9.13 5.52 -1.86
CA SER A 191 -8.43 6.54 -2.65
C SER A 191 -7.07 6.04 -3.13
N PHE A 192 -6.37 5.25 -2.31
CA PHE A 192 -5.12 4.61 -2.74
C PHE A 192 -5.34 3.58 -3.85
N PHE A 193 -6.43 2.80 -3.80
CA PHE A 193 -6.77 1.91 -4.91
C PHE A 193 -7.08 2.67 -6.20
N ASP A 194 -7.77 3.82 -6.12
CA ASP A 194 -8.00 4.68 -7.30
C ASP A 194 -6.68 5.23 -7.86
N ALA A 195 -5.76 5.65 -6.99
CA ALA A 195 -4.44 6.10 -7.40
C ALA A 195 -3.67 4.98 -8.12
N CYS A 196 -3.66 3.76 -7.55
CA CYS A 196 -3.06 2.59 -8.20
C CYS A 196 -3.67 2.29 -9.56
N ALA A 197 -5.01 2.30 -9.67
CA ALA A 197 -5.71 2.08 -10.93
C ALA A 197 -5.32 3.16 -11.97
N SER A 198 -5.26 4.42 -11.56
CA SER A 198 -4.85 5.54 -12.42
C SER A 198 -3.43 5.39 -12.92
N HIS A 199 -2.48 5.03 -12.03
CA HIS A 199 -1.09 4.77 -12.39
C HIS A 199 -0.96 3.59 -13.37
N LEU A 200 -1.71 2.50 -13.14
CA LEU A 200 -1.71 1.34 -14.04
C LEU A 200 -2.30 1.65 -15.41
N THR A 201 -3.40 2.40 -15.48
CA THR A 201 -3.96 2.86 -16.75
C THR A 201 -2.97 3.75 -17.49
N ALA A 202 -2.31 4.68 -16.80
CA ALA A 202 -1.28 5.52 -17.41
C ALA A 202 -0.10 4.70 -17.96
N LEU A 203 0.31 3.64 -17.27
CA LEU A 203 1.33 2.69 -17.74
C LEU A 203 0.89 1.97 -19.02
N VAL A 204 -0.32 1.41 -19.03
CA VAL A 204 -0.89 0.71 -20.20
C VAL A 204 -1.02 1.65 -21.39
N ASP A 205 -1.58 2.84 -21.19
CA ASP A 205 -1.75 3.83 -22.26
C ASP A 205 -0.41 4.31 -22.83
N ALA A 206 0.61 4.47 -21.97
CA ALA A 206 1.95 4.82 -22.43
C ALA A 206 2.59 3.70 -23.25
N ALA A 207 2.38 2.44 -22.87
CA ALA A 207 2.88 1.29 -23.60
C ALA A 207 2.20 1.12 -24.96
N ARG A 208 0.87 1.36 -25.05
CA ARG A 208 0.10 1.35 -26.30
C ARG A 208 0.49 2.46 -27.27
N ARG A 209 1.00 3.60 -26.79
CA ARG A 209 1.52 4.67 -27.66
C ARG A 209 2.94 4.39 -28.17
N ALA A 210 3.64 3.45 -27.56
CA ALA A 210 5.01 3.07 -27.94
C ALA A 210 5.05 1.93 -28.98
N THR A 211 3.93 1.22 -29.16
CA THR A 211 3.69 0.26 -30.26
C THR A 211 3.21 0.96 -31.51
#